data_AF-A0A6J4LI21-F1
#
_entry.id   AF-A0A6J4LI21-F1
#
_cell.length_a   1.000
_cell.length_b   1.000
_cell.length_c   1.000
_cell.angle_alpha   90.00
_cell.angle_beta   90.00
_cell.angle_gamma   90.00
#
_symmetry.space_group_name_H-M   'P 1'
#
loop_
_entity.id
_entity.type
_entity.pdbx_description
1 polymer ?
#
loop_
_entity_poly.entity_id
_entity_poly.type
_entity_poly.pdbx_seq_one_letter_code
_entity_poly.pdbx_strand_id
1 'polypeptide(L)' 'MAAMSAVESSPVTPANPLFVPSPLPFGLPPFGDITPEHCREALLAGMSEQRAEVATIVGAGVPPG' A
#
# COMPACT_ATOMS: atom_id res chain seq x y z
N MET A 1 -2.64 -36.80 -21.44
CA MET A 1 -2.33 -36.51 -20.03
C MET A 1 -0.88 -36.11 -19.93
N ALA A 2 -0.61 -34.82 -19.71
CA ALA A 2 0.57 -34.23 -19.06
C ALA A 2 0.44 -32.71 -19.20
N ALA A 3 -0.21 -32.08 -18.22
CA ALA A 3 -0.16 -30.63 -18.05
C ALA A 3 1.24 -30.31 -17.54
N MET A 4 2.03 -29.55 -18.32
CA MET A 4 3.28 -29.00 -17.83
C MET A 4 2.93 -27.93 -16.79
N SER A 5 3.33 -28.21 -15.56
CA SER A 5 3.10 -27.41 -14.36
C SER A 5 3.36 -25.93 -14.58
N ALA A 6 2.42 -25.12 -14.12
CA ALA A 6 2.63 -23.73 -13.84
C ALA A 6 3.80 -23.61 -12.85
N VAL A 7 4.89 -22.99 -13.29
CA VAL A 7 5.83 -22.37 -12.37
C VAL A 7 5.15 -21.10 -11.85
N GLU A 8 4.21 -21.26 -10.92
CA GLU A 8 3.82 -20.15 -10.04
C GLU A 8 4.89 -19.99 -8.97
N SER A 9 6.07 -19.56 -9.42
CA SER A 9 6.93 -18.76 -8.55
C SER A 9 6.43 -17.34 -8.71
N SER A 10 5.37 -16.98 -7.99
CA SER A 10 5.11 -15.57 -7.73
C SER A 10 6.40 -15.03 -7.10
N PRO A 11 7.15 -14.12 -7.75
CA PRO A 11 8.17 -13.42 -7.00
C PRO A 11 7.43 -12.76 -5.85
N VAL A 12 7.85 -13.02 -4.62
CA VAL A 12 7.55 -12.11 -3.52
C VAL A 12 8.11 -10.78 -3.99
N THR A 13 7.24 -9.93 -4.55
CA THR A 13 7.60 -8.54 -4.82
C THR A 13 8.10 -8.03 -3.48
N PRO A 14 9.33 -7.46 -3.41
CA PRO A 14 9.76 -6.84 -2.16
C PRO A 14 8.65 -5.90 -1.73
N ALA A 15 8.12 -6.10 -0.52
CA ALA A 15 6.99 -5.32 -0.04
C ALA A 15 7.34 -3.83 -0.10
N ASN A 16 6.43 -3.00 -0.62
CA ASN A 16 6.68 -1.57 -0.76
C ASN A 16 6.96 -0.96 0.63
N PRO A 17 8.13 -0.35 0.86
CA PRO A 17 8.54 0.14 2.19
C PRO A 17 7.64 1.28 2.71
N LEU A 18 6.81 1.88 1.85
CA LEU A 18 5.87 2.93 2.20
C LEU A 18 4.53 2.41 2.73
N PHE A 19 4.28 1.10 2.70
CA PHE A 19 3.04 0.50 3.25
C PHE A 19 3.06 0.28 4.76
N VAL A 20 4.19 0.49 5.41
CA VAL A 20 4.32 0.40 6.87
C VAL A 20 5.03 1.63 7.42
N PRO A 21 4.78 2.02 8.68
CA PRO A 21 5.54 3.08 9.33
C PRO A 21 7.05 2.78 9.31
N SER A 22 7.86 3.81 9.09
CA SER A 22 9.31 3.64 9.06
C SER A 22 9.85 3.17 10.43
N PRO A 23 10.74 2.15 10.46
CA PRO A 23 11.40 1.71 11.67
C PRO A 23 12.58 2.61 12.08
N LEU A 24 12.97 3.58 11.25
CA LEU A 24 14.12 4.45 11.51
C LEU A 24 13.80 5.49 12.59
N PRO A 25 14.80 5.97 13.35
CA PRO A 25 14.59 7.01 14.36
C PRO A 25 13.83 8.21 13.81
N PHE A 26 12.85 8.69 14.59
CA PHE A 26 11.97 9.80 14.22
C PHE A 26 11.06 9.55 13.00
N GLY A 27 10.93 8.30 12.54
CA GLY A 27 10.12 7.96 11.37
C GLY A 27 10.75 8.43 10.05
N LEU A 28 12.07 8.60 10.01
CA LEU A 28 12.78 8.97 8.78
C LEU A 28 12.46 7.98 7.65
N PRO A 29 12.12 8.43 6.44
CA PRO A 29 11.89 7.51 5.33
C PRO A 29 13.13 6.65 5.04
N PRO A 30 12.97 5.34 4.75
CA PRO A 30 14.07 4.46 4.36
C PRO A 30 14.51 4.77 2.92
N PHE A 31 15.17 5.92 2.71
CA PHE A 31 15.53 6.42 1.37
C PHE A 31 16.39 5.46 0.54
N GLY A 32 17.16 4.57 1.18
CA GLY A 32 17.96 3.55 0.48
C GLY A 32 17.12 2.42 -0.15
N ASP A 33 15.90 2.21 0.33
CA ASP A 33 15.01 1.12 -0.09
C ASP A 33 13.85 1.62 -0.98
N ILE A 34 13.68 2.94 -1.11
CA ILE A 34 12.60 3.56 -1.89
C ILE A 34 13.05 3.78 -3.33
N THR A 35 12.25 3.30 -4.28
CA THR A 35 12.40 3.52 -5.72
C THR A 35 11.27 4.41 -6.26
N PRO A 36 11.41 5.03 -7.45
CA PRO A 36 10.32 5.76 -8.09
C PRO A 36 9.06 4.90 -8.32
N GLU A 37 9.23 3.61 -8.61
CA GLU A 37 8.15 2.65 -8.78
C GLU A 37 7.36 2.47 -7.48
N HIS A 38 8.06 2.38 -6.33
CA HIS A 38 7.43 2.34 -5.02
C HIS A 38 6.58 3.58 -4.75
N CYS A 39 7.06 4.77 -5.12
CA CYS A 39 6.32 6.02 -4.95
C CYS A 39 5.01 6.01 -5.74
N ARG A 40 5.05 5.58 -7.01
CA ARG A 40 3.86 5.53 -7.87
C ARG A 40 2.81 4.57 -7.30
N GLU A 41 3.23 3.38 -6.91
CA GLU A 41 2.35 2.37 -6.33
C GLU A 41 1.73 2.86 -5.01
N ALA A 42 2.55 3.35 -4.08
CA ALA A 42 2.11 3.79 -2.76
C ALA A 42 1.14 4.97 -2.85
N LEU A 43 1.37 5.90 -3.79
CA LEU A 43 0.47 7.03 -4.00
C LEU A 43 -0.92 6.58 -4.47
N LEU A 44 -0.99 5.63 -5.41
CA LEU A 44 -2.27 5.12 -5.91
C LEU A 44 -3.03 4.33 -4.84
N ALA A 45 -2.32 3.49 -4.07
CA ALA A 45 -2.88 2.74 -2.96
C ALA A 45 -3.43 3.68 -1.87
N GLY A 46 -2.60 4.62 -1.40
CA GLY A 46 -2.98 5.57 -0.36
C GLY A 46 -4.15 6.47 -0.76
N MET A 47 -4.20 6.93 -2.03
CA MET A 47 -5.38 7.66 -2.53
C MET A 47 -6.65 6.80 -2.53
N SER A 48 -6.54 5.50 -2.80
CA SER A 48 -7.69 4.59 -2.78
C SER A 48 -8.21 4.36 -1.35
N GLU A 49 -7.30 4.07 -0.42
CA GLU A 49 -7.61 3.88 1.00
C GLU A 49 -8.22 5.14 1.62
N GLN A 50 -7.58 6.30 1.40
CA GLN A 50 -8.06 7.57 1.94
C GLN A 50 -9.45 7.95 1.40
N ARG A 51 -9.76 7.67 0.12
CA ARG A 51 -11.13 7.87 -0.41
C ARG A 51 -12.15 6.97 0.27
N ALA A 52 -11.79 5.71 0.56
CA ALA A 52 -12.67 4.79 1.28
C ALA A 52 -12.92 5.28 2.72
N GLU A 53 -11.88 5.73 3.42
CA GLU A 53 -11.99 6.33 4.75
C GLU A 53 -12.91 7.56 4.75
N VAL A 54 -12.74 8.47 3.78
CA VAL A 54 -13.61 9.65 3.63
C VAL A 54 -15.06 9.25 3.37
N ALA A 55 -15.30 8.27 2.50
CA ALA A 55 -16.65 7.78 2.24
C ALA A 55 -17.30 7.20 3.51
N THR A 56 -16.53 6.50 4.35
CA THR A 56 -16.99 6.05 5.67
C THR A 56 -17.35 7.22 6.59
N ILE A 57 -16.50 8.25 6.69
CA ILE A 57 -16.76 9.43 7.53
C ILE A 57 -18.05 10.14 7.09
N VAL A 58 -18.23 10.35 5.78
CA VAL A 58 -19.42 11.00 5.23
C VAL A 58 -20.67 10.14 5.44
N GLY A 59 -20.56 8.82 5.27
CA GLY A 59 -21.66 7.87 5.46
C GLY A 59 -22.06 7.65 6.92
N ALA A 60 -21.18 7.95 7.89
CA ALA A 60 -21.44 7.74 9.31
C ALA A 60 -22.51 8.69 9.90
N GLY A 61 -22.90 9.74 9.15
CA GLY A 61 -24.03 10.62 9.50
C GLY A 61 -23.92 11.22 10.89
N VAL A 62 -23.15 12.30 11.06
CA VAL A 62 -23.20 13.10 12.29
C VAL A 62 -24.62 13.68 12.40
N PRO A 63 -25.43 13.32 13.42
CA PRO A 63 -26.73 13.93 13.60
C PRO A 63 -26.55 15.44 13.86
N PRO A 64 -27.38 16.31 13.26
CA PRO A 64 -27.37 17.73 13.60
C PRO A 64 -27.72 17.87 15.09
N GLY A 65 -26.86 18.56 15.84
CA GLY A 65 -27.09 18.92 17.24
C GLY A 65 -28.10 20.04 17.40
#